data_AF-A0A354ZM58-F1
#
_entry.id   AF-A0A354ZM58-F1
#
_cell.length_a   1.000
_cell.length_b   1.000
_cell.length_c   1.000
_cell.angle_alpha   90.00
_cell.angle_beta   90.00
_cell.angle_gamma   90.00
#
_symmetry.space_group_name_H-M   'P 1'
#
loop_
_entity.id
_entity.type
_entity.pdbx_description
1 polymer ?
#
loop_
_entity_poly.entity_id
_entity_poly.type
_entity_poly.pdbx_seq_one_letter_code
_entity_poly.pdbx_strand_id
1 'polypeptide(L)'
;TTALDVTIQAQVLDLMEEINHDMGTAIVIVTHDLALAGDFCDNIAVMYAGQIVECGPADAIMEDPLHPYTRGLLLSMPRLGSRQPLHAISGEVPDLTSVG
;
A
#
# COMPACT_ATOMS: atom_id res chain seq x y z
N THR A 1 -1.28 -5.87 -9.81
CA THR A 1 -0.26 -5.92 -10.88
C THR A 1 -0.01 -7.38 -11.22
N THR A 2 0.05 -7.69 -12.51
CA THR A 2 0.16 -9.04 -13.06
C THR A 2 1.53 -9.65 -12.78
N ALA A 3 1.56 -10.68 -11.92
CA ALA A 3 2.49 -11.82 -11.92
C ALA A 3 3.98 -11.57 -12.22
N LEU A 4 4.61 -10.58 -11.60
CA LEU A 4 6.04 -10.69 -11.31
C LEU A 4 6.14 -11.53 -10.03
N ASP A 5 6.99 -12.56 -10.02
CA ASP A 5 7.27 -13.35 -8.81
C ASP A 5 7.60 -12.39 -7.66
N VAL A 6 6.96 -12.58 -6.51
CA VAL A 6 7.16 -11.75 -5.30
C VAL A 6 8.65 -11.64 -4.96
N THR A 7 9.41 -12.69 -5.26
CA THR A 7 10.86 -12.74 -5.09
C THR A 7 11.62 -11.78 -6.02
N ILE A 8 11.15 -11.59 -7.25
CA ILE A 8 11.75 -10.67 -8.22
C ILE A 8 11.32 -9.23 -7.94
N GLN A 9 10.09 -9.01 -7.46
CA GLN A 9 9.66 -7.68 -7.00
C GLN A 9 10.54 -7.16 -5.87
N ALA A 10 10.82 -8.00 -4.86
CA ALA A 10 11.72 -7.65 -3.77
C ALA A 10 13.13 -7.28 -4.28
N GLN A 11 13.72 -8.12 -5.16
CA GLN A 11 15.06 -7.84 -5.71
C GLN A 11 15.15 -6.53 -6.51
N VAL A 12 14.09 -6.17 -7.25
CA VAL A 12 14.05 -4.90 -7.98
C VAL A 12 13.94 -3.74 -7.01
N LEU A 13 13.14 -3.87 -5.94
CA LEU A 13 12.97 -2.83 -4.94
C LEU A 13 14.23 -2.63 -4.10
N ASP A 14 14.91 -3.71 -3.69
CA ASP A 14 16.21 -3.65 -3.00
C ASP A 14 17.24 -2.88 -3.85
N LEU A 15 17.33 -3.20 -5.15
CA LEU A 15 18.22 -2.51 -6.07
C LEU A 15 17.85 -1.02 -6.23
N MET A 16 16.56 -0.71 -6.25
CA MET A 16 16.08 0.68 -6.34
C MET A 16 16.44 1.46 -5.06
N GLU A 17 16.38 0.83 -3.90
CA GLU A 17 16.78 1.42 -2.61
C GLU A 17 18.29 1.69 -2.57
N GLU A 18 19.13 0.74 -3.01
CA GLU A 18 20.58 0.92 -3.12
C GLU A 18 20.93 2.11 -4.03
N ILE A 19 20.28 2.20 -5.20
CA ILE A 19 20.48 3.31 -6.15
C ILE A 19 20.02 4.65 -5.55
N ASN A 20 18.89 4.66 -4.83
CA ASN A 20 18.42 5.86 -4.14
C ASN A 20 19.46 6.35 -3.14
N HIS A 21 19.93 5.45 -2.26
CA HIS A 21 20.92 5.76 -1.24
C HIS A 21 22.21 6.32 -1.86
N ASP A 22 22.70 5.72 -2.95
CA ASP A 22 23.94 6.12 -3.59
C ASP A 22 23.82 7.43 -4.39
N MET A 23 22.64 7.73 -4.95
CA MET A 23 22.41 8.91 -5.79
C MET A 23 21.72 10.08 -5.05
N GLY A 24 21.22 9.86 -3.83
CA GLY A 24 20.46 10.84 -3.05
C GLY A 24 19.16 11.28 -3.73
N THR A 25 18.48 10.37 -4.44
CA THR A 25 17.25 10.67 -5.19
C THR A 25 16.00 10.37 -4.35
N ALA A 26 14.82 10.79 -4.79
CA ALA A 26 13.57 10.38 -4.14
C ALA A 26 12.85 9.38 -5.05
N ILE A 27 12.34 8.30 -4.46
CA ILE A 27 11.55 7.29 -5.16
C ILE A 27 10.09 7.38 -4.71
N VAL A 28 9.18 7.35 -5.69
CA VAL A 28 7.74 7.27 -5.45
C VAL A 28 7.24 5.98 -6.09
N ILE A 29 6.70 5.08 -5.26
CA ILE A 29 6.13 3.80 -5.68
C ILE A 29 4.60 3.91 -5.64
N VAL A 30 3.94 3.45 -6.70
CA VAL A 30 2.48 3.31 -6.74
C VAL A 30 2.13 1.84 -6.74
N THR A 31 1.50 1.38 -5.66
CA THR A 31 1.07 -0.01 -5.50
C THR A 31 -0.33 -0.09 -4.90
N HIS A 32 -0.93 -1.26 -5.06
CA HIS A 32 -2.20 -1.67 -4.45
C HIS A 32 -1.97 -2.65 -3.29
N ASP A 33 -0.72 -3.05 -3.07
CA ASP A 33 -0.31 -3.97 -2.01
C ASP A 33 0.32 -3.17 -0.87
N LEU A 34 -0.39 -3.13 0.26
CA LEU A 34 0.02 -2.36 1.43
C LEU A 34 1.12 -3.08 2.23
N ALA A 35 1.29 -4.41 2.12
CA ALA A 35 2.45 -5.10 2.69
C ALA A 35 3.73 -4.67 1.98
N LEU A 36 3.70 -4.69 0.65
CA LEU A 36 4.84 -4.24 -0.14
C LEU A 36 5.19 -2.77 0.15
N ALA A 37 4.17 -1.91 0.30
CA ALA A 37 4.44 -0.51 0.68
C ALA A 37 5.03 -0.40 2.10
N GLY A 38 4.57 -1.22 3.05
CA GLY A 38 5.09 -1.26 4.41
C GLY A 38 6.54 -1.72 4.50
N ASP A 39 6.95 -2.67 3.65
CA ASP A 39 8.30 -3.23 3.68
C ASP A 39 9.35 -2.31 3.03
N PHE A 40 8.95 -1.45 2.08
CA PHE A 40 9.90 -0.74 1.20
C PHE A 40 9.79 0.79 1.22
N CYS A 41 8.76 1.39 1.83
CA CYS A 41 8.58 2.84 1.83
C CYS A 41 8.80 3.42 3.24
N ASP A 42 9.45 4.57 3.33
CA ASP A 42 9.51 5.33 4.59
C ASP A 42 8.14 5.94 4.97
N ASN A 43 7.41 6.40 3.96
CA ASN A 43 6.10 7.06 4.10
C ASN A 43 5.10 6.46 3.12
N ILE A 44 3.84 6.33 3.56
CA ILE A 44 2.74 5.80 2.77
C ILE A 44 1.64 6.86 2.68
N ALA A 45 1.15 7.10 1.46
CA ALA A 45 -0.07 7.86 1.20
C ALA A 45 -1.14 6.92 0.65
N VAL A 46 -2.26 6.80 1.35
CA VAL A 46 -3.41 5.98 0.95
C VAL A 46 -4.38 6.87 0.18
N MET A 47 -4.73 6.44 -1.03
CA MET A 47 -5.67 7.15 -1.89
C MET A 47 -7.00 6.39 -2.02
N TYR A 48 -8.10 7.11 -1.96
CA TYR A 48 -9.44 6.61 -2.27
C TYR A 48 -10.21 7.65 -3.07
N ALA A 49 -10.89 7.21 -4.14
CA ALA A 49 -11.66 8.07 -5.03
C ALA A 49 -10.90 9.35 -5.47
N GLY A 50 -9.62 9.21 -5.83
CA GLY A 50 -8.77 10.31 -6.31
C GLY A 50 -8.29 11.27 -5.22
N GLN A 51 -8.53 10.97 -3.94
CA GLN A 51 -8.12 11.80 -2.81
C GLN A 51 -7.18 11.03 -1.87
N ILE A 52 -6.13 11.71 -1.39
CA ILE A 52 -5.31 11.16 -0.30
C ILE A 52 -6.17 11.21 0.97
N VAL A 53 -6.51 10.04 1.47
CA VAL A 53 -7.36 9.88 2.67
C VAL A 53 -6.54 9.65 3.93
N GLU A 54 -5.28 9.22 3.78
CA GLU A 54 -4.35 9.06 4.89
C GLU A 54 -2.90 9.18 4.39
N CYS A 55 -2.00 9.75 5.21
CA CYS A 55 -0.59 9.87 4.89
C CYS A 55 0.24 9.91 6.17
N GLY A 56 1.35 9.18 6.22
CA GLY A 56 2.26 9.18 7.37
C GLY A 56 3.40 8.17 7.23
N PRO A 57 4.22 8.01 8.29
CA PRO A 57 5.24 6.97 8.35
C PRO A 57 4.64 5.60 8.10
N ALA A 58 5.34 4.73 7.37
CA ALA A 58 4.85 3.40 7.03
C ALA A 58 4.40 2.62 8.27
N ASP A 59 5.23 2.59 9.32
CA ASP A 59 4.90 1.92 10.60
C ASP A 59 3.57 2.41 11.19
N ALA A 60 3.32 3.71 11.18
CA ALA A 60 2.08 4.27 11.72
C ALA A 60 0.85 3.83 10.90
N ILE A 61 0.98 3.83 9.56
CA ILE A 61 -0.08 3.38 8.65
C ILE A 61 -0.35 1.87 8.80
N MET A 62 0.69 1.07 9.04
CA MET A 62 0.60 -0.39 9.16
C MET A 62 0.11 -0.85 10.53
N GLU A 63 0.46 -0.15 11.61
CA GLU A 63 0.14 -0.57 12.98
C GLU A 63 -1.13 0.09 13.55
N ASP A 64 -1.33 1.38 13.33
CA ASP A 64 -2.45 2.16 13.90
C ASP A 64 -3.08 3.10 12.84
N PRO A 65 -3.72 2.54 11.79
CA PRO A 65 -4.37 3.35 10.75
C PRO A 65 -5.57 4.12 11.31
N LEU A 66 -5.60 5.42 11.03
CA LEU A 66 -6.64 6.33 11.48
C LEU A 66 -7.86 6.31 10.55
N HIS A 67 -7.66 6.14 9.24
CA HIS A 67 -8.75 6.20 8.28
C HIS A 67 -9.49 4.85 8.19
N PRO A 68 -10.84 4.80 8.28
CA PRO A 68 -11.60 3.55 8.22
C PRO A 68 -11.33 2.72 6.96
N TYR A 69 -11.07 3.39 5.83
CA TYR A 69 -10.70 2.73 4.58
C TYR A 69 -9.35 2.00 4.70
N THR A 70 -8.32 2.66 5.23
CA THR A 70 -6.99 2.06 5.44
C THR A 70 -7.07 0.86 6.38
N ARG A 71 -7.84 0.97 7.47
CA ARG A 71 -8.11 -0.17 8.36
C ARG A 71 -8.81 -1.32 7.62
N GLY A 72 -9.76 -0.99 6.74
CA GLY A 72 -10.39 -1.95 5.85
C GLY A 72 -9.38 -2.67 4.96
N LEU A 73 -8.46 -1.93 4.32
CA LEU A 73 -7.41 -2.49 3.47
C LEU A 73 -6.52 -3.47 4.23
N LEU A 74 -6.03 -3.11 5.41
CA LEU A 74 -5.21 -4.00 6.25
C LEU A 74 -5.96 -5.28 6.66
N LEU A 75 -7.27 -5.18 6.94
CA LEU A 75 -8.10 -6.35 7.28
C LEU A 75 -8.38 -7.24 6.06
N SER A 76 -8.33 -6.68 4.85
CA SER A 76 -8.45 -7.42 3.59
C SER A 76 -7.16 -8.14 3.19
N MET A 77 -6.03 -7.86 3.85
CA MET A 77 -4.76 -8.49 3.51
C MET A 77 -4.70 -9.97 3.95
N PRO A 78 -4.18 -10.86 3.10
CA PRO A 78 -4.01 -12.27 3.46
C PRO A 78 -2.95 -12.43 4.55
N ARG A 79 -3.33 -13.04 5.67
CA ARG A 79 -2.39 -13.41 6.74
C ARG A 79 -1.87 -14.82 6.51
N LEU A 80 -0.56 -14.98 6.37
CA LEU A 80 0.11 -16.28 6.28
C LEU A 80 -0.29 -17.15 7.49
N GLY A 81 -0.82 -18.35 7.22
CA GLY A 81 -1.24 -19.31 8.25
C GLY A 81 -2.67 -19.13 8.79
N SER A 82 -3.39 -18.08 8.39
CA SER A 82 -4.81 -17.91 8.73
C SER A 82 -5.73 -18.54 7.68
N ARG A 83 -6.72 -19.34 8.11
CA ARG A 83 -7.83 -19.80 7.25
C ARG A 83 -9.08 -18.93 7.39
N GLN A 84 -8.97 -17.75 7.99
CA GLN A 84 -10.11 -16.84 8.13
C GLN A 84 -10.53 -16.31 6.74
N PRO A 85 -11.83 -16.15 6.50
CA PRO A 85 -12.32 -15.54 5.27
C PRO A 85 -11.79 -14.10 5.17
N LEU A 86 -11.36 -13.71 3.98
CA LEU A 86 -10.90 -12.34 3.72
C LEU A 86 -12.05 -11.37 3.97
N HIS A 87 -11.77 -10.31 4.73
CA HIS A 87 -12.74 -9.25 4.95
C HIS A 87 -12.81 -8.36 3.71
N ALA A 88 -13.94 -8.38 3.00
CA ALA A 88 -14.20 -7.43 1.92
C ALA A 88 -14.72 -6.11 2.49
N ILE A 89 -14.18 -4.98 2.00
CA ILE A 89 -14.75 -3.65 2.27
C ILE A 89 -16.09 -3.58 1.55
N SER A 90 -17.17 -3.33 2.29
CA SER A 90 -18.52 -3.24 1.73
C SER A 90 -18.75 -1.89 1.04
N GLY A 91 -19.56 -1.88 -0.03
CA GLY A 91 -19.91 -0.68 -0.79
C GLY A 91 -19.35 -0.69 -2.22
N GLU A 92 -19.66 0.34 -2.98
CA GLU A 92 -19.10 0.60 -4.31
C GLU A 92 -18.18 1.81 -4.26
N VAL A 93 -17.17 1.85 -5.12
CA VAL A 93 -16.29 3.02 -5.25
C VAL A 93 -17.11 4.16 -5.84
N PRO A 94 -17.11 5.37 -5.24
CA PRO A 94 -17.83 6.53 -5.75
C PRO A 94 -17.46 6.83 -7.21
N ASP A 95 -18.45 7.21 -8.01
CA ASP A 95 -18.22 7.67 -9.36
C ASP A 95 -17.46 9.01 -9.33
N LEU A 96 -16.23 9.01 -9.85
CA LEU A 96 -15.36 10.19 -9.90
C LEU A 96 -15.94 11.32 -10.76
N THR A 97 -16.87 11.02 -11.67
CA THR A 97 -17.56 12.02 -12.50
C THR A 97 -18.77 12.65 -11.80
N SER A 98 -19.22 12.06 -10.68
CA SER A 98 -20.32 12.58 -9.87
C SER A 98 -19.87 13.59 -8.81
N VAL A 99 -18.56 13.74 -8.60
CA VAL A 99 -17.92 14.68 -7.66
C VAL A 99 -17.31 15.83 -8.46
N GLY A 100 -18.15 16.64 -9.11
CA GLY A 100 -17.75 17.78 -9.94
C GLY A 100 -18.83 18.85 -10.01
#